data_AF-A0A952S916-F1
#
_entry.id   AF-A0A952S916-F1
#
_cell.length_a   1.000
_cell.length_b   1.000
_cell.length_c   1.000
_cell.angle_alpha   90.00
_cell.angle_beta   90.00
_cell.angle_gamma   90.00
#
_symmetry.space_group_name_H-M   'P 1'
#
loop_
_entity.id
_entity.type
_entity.pdbx_description
1 polymer ?
#
loop_
_entity_poly.entity_id
_entity_poly.type
_entity_poly.pdbx_seq_one_letter_code
_entity_poly.pdbx_strand_id
1 'polypeptide(L)' 'MIRVKERKTTKAGFDSLVVEIPRDFAVDHGLPERSLATLTVRDGKILSEIIEYSADDENEVDEFLNDFPGFDEEMRSLGD' A
#
# COMPACT_ATOMS: atom_id res chain seq x y z
N MET A 1 -1.42 4.35 -15.60
CA MET A 1 -2.55 3.65 -14.96
C MET A 1 -2.01 3.00 -13.69
N ILE A 2 -2.59 3.26 -12.52
CA ILE A 2 -2.15 2.64 -11.25
C ILE A 2 -2.74 1.23 -11.17
N ARG A 3 -1.92 0.24 -10.83
CA ARG A 3 -2.34 -1.16 -10.72
C ARG A 3 -2.47 -1.53 -9.25
N VAL A 4 -3.67 -1.95 -8.85
CA VAL A 4 -3.92 -2.50 -7.50
C VAL A 4 -3.45 -3.95 -7.49
N LYS A 5 -2.55 -4.28 -6.56
CA LYS A 5 -1.99 -5.62 -6.35
C LYS A 5 -2.79 -6.38 -5.31
N GLU A 6 -3.17 -5.72 -4.23
CA GLU A 6 -3.99 -6.26 -3.16
C GLU A 6 -5.00 -5.23 -2.65
N ARG A 7 -6.16 -5.71 -2.19
CA ARG A 7 -7.18 -4.90 -1.53
C ARG A 7 -7.76 -5.65 -0.34
N LYS A 8 -7.79 -5.00 0.82
CA LYS A 8 -8.53 -5.46 2.00
C LYS A 8 -9.55 -4.40 2.42
N THR A 9 -10.81 -4.80 2.58
CA THR A 9 -11.87 -3.91 3.03
C THR A 9 -12.25 -4.25 4.47
N THR A 10 -12.20 -3.27 5.37
CA THR A 10 -12.56 -3.44 6.77
C THR A 10 -14.07 -3.26 6.98
N LYS A 11 -14.59 -3.79 8.10
CA LYS A 11 -16.02 -3.63 8.48
C LYS A 11 -16.43 -2.18 8.72
N ALA A 12 -15.48 -1.29 9.00
CA ALA A 12 -15.71 0.14 9.19
C ALA A 12 -15.75 0.93 7.86
N GLY A 13 -15.63 0.26 6.71
CA GLY A 13 -15.72 0.87 5.39
C GLY A 13 -14.43 1.48 4.87
N PHE A 14 -13.28 1.08 5.43
CA PHE A 14 -11.97 1.46 4.91
C PHE A 14 -11.48 0.40 3.93
N ASP A 15 -10.81 0.84 2.88
CA ASP A 15 -10.05 0.02 1.96
C ASP A 15 -8.55 0.24 2.19
N SER A 16 -7.81 -0.83 2.46
CA SER A 16 -6.37 -0.85 2.31
C SER A 16 -6.02 -1.37 0.93
N LEU A 17 -5.19 -0.65 0.20
CA LEU A 17 -4.76 -1.01 -1.14
C LEU A 17 -3.25 -1.06 -1.17
N VAL A 18 -2.68 -2.17 -1.67
CA VAL A 18 -1.29 -2.16 -2.12
C VAL A 18 -1.30 -1.89 -3.61
N VAL A 19 -0.64 -0.81 -4.02
CA VAL A 19 -0.57 -0.35 -5.41
C VAL A 19 0.85 -0.32 -5.92
N GLU A 20 1.01 -0.63 -7.20
CA GLU A 20 2.28 -0.48 -7.89
C GLU A 20 2.42 0.95 -8.42
N ILE A 21 3.51 1.62 -8.03
CA ILE A 21 3.84 2.95 -8.52
C ILE A 21 4.28 2.80 -9.98
N PRO A 22 3.74 3.60 -10.92
CA PRO A 22 4.17 3.56 -12.30
C PRO A 22 5.67 3.82 -12.42
N ARG A 23 6.40 2.97 -13.16
CA ARG A 23 7.85 3.06 -13.34
C ARG A 23 8.32 4.46 -13.70
N ASP A 24 7.67 5.09 -14.69
CA ASP A 24 8.08 6.42 -15.16
C ASP A 24 7.99 7.47 -14.03
N PHE A 25 6.92 7.42 -13.22
CA PHE A 25 6.78 8.28 -12.05
C PHE A 25 7.85 7.97 -10.99
N ALA A 26 8.09 6.69 -10.72
CA ALA A 26 9.10 6.27 -9.77
C ALA A 26 10.50 6.79 -10.16
N VAL A 27 10.92 6.55 -11.41
CA VAL A 27 12.22 7.00 -11.93
C VAL A 27 12.33 8.52 -11.92
N ASP A 28 11.29 9.25 -12.36
CA ASP A 28 11.26 10.71 -12.38
C ASP A 28 11.40 11.32 -10.97
N HIS A 29 11.00 10.58 -9.93
CA HIS A 29 11.06 11.00 -8.53
C HIS A 29 12.20 10.32 -7.75
N GLY A 30 13.13 9.65 -8.43
CA GLY A 30 14.30 9.02 -7.81
C GLY A 30 13.99 7.78 -6.96
N LEU A 31 12.84 7.15 -7.19
CA LEU A 31 12.44 5.91 -6.55
C LEU A 31 12.92 4.69 -7.36
N PRO A 32 13.07 3.50 -6.73
CA PRO A 32 13.32 2.25 -7.44
C PRO A 32 12.27 1.98 -8.53
N GLU A 33 12.68 1.39 -9.66
CA GLU A 33 11.80 1.12 -10.81
C GLU A 33 10.58 0.28 -10.44
N ARG A 34 10.73 -0.58 -9.42
CA ARG A 34 9.65 -1.30 -8.77
C ARG A 34 9.46 -0.73 -7.38
N SER A 35 8.42 0.08 -7.22
CA SER A 35 8.03 0.66 -5.94
C SER A 35 6.56 0.36 -5.67
N LEU A 36 6.22 0.10 -4.41
CA LEU A 36 4.86 -0.12 -3.96
C LEU A 36 4.44 1.00 -3.01
N ALA A 37 3.13 1.26 -2.96
CA ALA A 37 2.55 2.13 -1.96
C ALA A 37 1.35 1.43 -1.33
N THR A 38 1.20 1.63 -0.02
CA THR A 38 0.01 1.24 0.72
C THR A 38 -0.88 2.46 0.89
N LEU A 39 -2.11 2.37 0.41
CA LEU A 39 -3.11 3.43 0.46
C LEU A 39 -4.25 3.01 1.37
N THR A 40 -4.60 3.86 2.35
CA THR A 40 -5.87 3.73 3.07
C THR A 40 -6.89 4.66 2.42
N VAL A 41 -8.02 4.10 1.96
CA VAL A 41 -9.08 4.80 1.24
C VAL A 41 -10.40 4.65 1.99
N ARG A 42 -11.20 5.71 2.03
CA ARG A 42 -12.59 5.68 2.51
C ARG A 42 -13.45 6.59 1.66
N ASP A 43 -14.61 6.13 1.23
CA ASP A 43 -15.55 6.89 0.39
C ASP A 43 -14.90 7.49 -0.87
N GLY A 44 -13.94 6.77 -1.47
CA GLY A 44 -13.19 7.19 -2.65
C GLY A 44 -12.11 8.23 -2.39
N LYS A 45 -11.80 8.56 -1.13
CA LYS A 45 -10.74 9.49 -0.74
C LYS A 45 -9.58 8.75 -0.09
N ILE A 46 -8.36 9.12 -0.45
CA ILE A 46 -7.14 8.66 0.23
C ILE A 46 -7.05 9.39 1.57
N LEU A 47 -6.91 8.62 2.66
CA LEU A 47 -6.75 9.12 4.01
C LEU A 47 -5.29 9.06 4.49
N SER A 48 -4.55 8.05 4.04
CA SER A 48 -3.14 7.87 4.35
C SER A 48 -2.42 7.18 3.18
N GLU A 49 -1.16 7.55 2.99
CA GLU A 49 -0.25 6.98 2.00
C GLU A 49 1.07 6.65 2.71
N ILE A 50 1.47 5.38 2.63
CA ILE A 50 2.81 4.94 3.04
C ILE A 50 3.47 4.42 1.77
N ILE A 51 4.58 5.05 1.38
CA ILE A 51 5.41 4.60 0.26
C ILE A 51 6.47 3.67 0.83
N GLU A 52 6.44 2.41 0.43
CA GLU A 52 7.43 1.43 0.88
C GLU A 52 8.37 1.09 -0.27
N TYR A 53 9.67 1.19 0.03
CA TYR A 53 10.72 1.06 -0.96
C TYR A 53 11.31 -0.34 -0.87
N SER A 54 11.18 -1.16 -1.91
CA SER A 54 12.03 -2.34 -2.05
C SER A 54 13.30 -1.91 -2.79
N ALA A 55 14.31 -1.48 -2.05
CA ALA A 55 15.66 -1.44 -2.58
C ALA A 55 16.25 -2.85 -2.43
N ASP A 56 16.15 -3.65 -3.51
CA ASP A 56 16.96 -4.85 -3.79
C ASP A 56 16.50 -6.25 -3.35
N ASP A 57 15.33 -6.48 -2.73
CA ASP A 57 14.86 -7.86 -2.46
C ASP A 57 13.41 -8.13 -2.86
N GLU A 58 13.20 -9.03 -3.84
CA GLU A 58 11.86 -9.51 -4.22
C GLU A 58 11.19 -10.27 -3.06
N ASN A 59 11.98 -10.86 -2.15
CA ASN A 59 11.45 -11.57 -1.00
C ASN A 59 10.86 -10.61 0.04
N GLU A 60 11.40 -9.40 0.20
CA GLU A 60 10.84 -8.39 1.13
C GLU A 60 9.45 -7.91 0.67
N VAL A 61 9.20 -7.87 -0.64
CA VAL A 61 7.87 -7.53 -1.17
C VAL A 61 6.85 -8.61 -0.84
N ASP A 62 7.22 -9.88 -1.03
CA ASP A 62 6.34 -11.00 -0.71
C ASP A 62 6.16 -11.16 0.81
N GLU A 63 7.21 -10.93 1.60
CA GLU A 63 7.12 -10.85 3.07
C GLU A 63 6.21 -9.71 3.51
N PHE A 64 6.33 -8.50 2.94
CA PHE A 64 5.44 -7.38 3.23
C PHE A 64 3.96 -7.68 2.90
N LEU A 65 3.69 -8.29 1.74
CA LEU A 65 2.34 -8.71 1.37
C LEU A 65 1.80 -9.80 2.32
N ASN A 66 2.66 -10.71 2.77
CA ASN A 66 2.29 -11.78 3.71
C ASN A 66 2.17 -11.29 5.17
N ASP A 67 2.92 -10.25 5.58
CA ASP A 67 2.91 -9.55 6.88
C ASP A 67 1.92 -8.37 6.95
N PHE A 68 1.10 -8.24 5.91
CA PHE A 68 -0.14 -7.49 5.92
C PHE A 68 -1.29 -8.05 6.82
N PRO A 69 -1.10 -8.85 7.89
CA PRO A 69 -2.13 -9.05 8.93
C PRO A 69 -2.18 -7.93 9.98
N GLY A 70 -1.17 -7.08 10.09
CA GLY A 70 -1.14 -6.00 11.10
C GLY A 70 -2.14 -4.85 10.87
N PHE A 71 -2.67 -4.75 9.65
CA PHE A 71 -3.57 -3.67 9.23
C PHE A 71 -4.89 -3.62 10.03
N ASP A 72 -5.41 -4.78 10.45
CA ASP A 72 -6.65 -4.85 11.22
C ASP A 72 -6.50 -4.32 12.66
N GLU A 73 -5.30 -4.36 13.24
CA GLU A 73 -5.05 -3.86 14.60
C GLU A 73 -4.86 -2.33 14.63
N GLU A 74 -4.10 -1.76 13.70
CA GLU A 74 -3.97 -0.30 13.56
C GLU A 74 -5.30 0.38 13.22
N MET A 75 -6.11 -0.21 12.33
CA MET A 75 -7.39 0.37 11.93
C MET A 75 -8.45 0.32 13.03
N ARG A 76 -8.36 -0.59 14.00
CA ARG A 76 -9.23 -0.55 15.20
C ARG A 76 -9.02 0.73 16.02
N SER A 77 -7.79 1.25 16.06
CA SER A 77 -7.48 2.48 16.82
C SER A 77 -8.01 3.76 16.15
N LEU A 78 -8.26 3.74 14.84
CA LEU A 78 -8.81 4.86 14.06
C LEU A 78 -10.34 4.85 13.97
N GLY A 79 -10.97 3.75 14.39
CA GLY A 79 -12.42 3.55 14.32
C GLY A 79 -13.18 3.69 15.64
N ASP A 80 -12.46 3.89 16.76
CA ASP A 80 -13.01 4.22 18.09
C ASP A 80 -13.04 5.75 18.33
#